data_AF-T2IF30-F1
#
_entry.id   AF-T2IF30-F1
#
_cell.length_a   1.000
_cell.length_b   1.000
_cell.length_c   1.000
_cell.angle_alpha   90.00
_cell.angle_beta   90.00
_cell.angle_gamma   90.00
#
_symmetry.space_group_name_H-M   'P 1'
#
loop_
_entity.id
_entity.type
_entity.pdbx_description
1 polymer ?
#
loop_
_entity_poly.entity_id
_entity_poly.type
_entity_poly.pdbx_seq_one_letter_code
_entity_poly.pdbx_strand_id
1 'polypeptide(L)'
;MTSLNPSSPQQEPLLSIHSDSLTEILKQMGISLVVSTYQAGKLIVVRSEQNYVNTHFKMFPKPMGIAVKNNRMALGVKSSIWELHNNPSAASHLEPQGKHDGCFVPRNVHFTGDIDIHEMAWCAQELWFVNTRFSCLCTLEKEYSFVPRWKPPFITAYDLRDRCHLNGLGIRDEKPRYVTALGETDQPNGWRGNKANGGILIDIETNQILLRGLSMPHSPRWYDHRLWLLVQLGESNPPDFYRNFRD
;
A
#
# COMPACT_ATOMS: atom_id res chain seq x y z
N MET A 1 47.06 8.69 21.20
CA MET A 1 45.60 8.83 20.99
C MET A 1 45.30 8.30 19.60
N THR A 2 44.93 7.03 19.52
CA THR A 2 44.60 6.33 18.27
C THR A 2 43.09 6.51 18.03
N SER A 3 42.74 7.21 16.95
CA SER A 3 41.36 7.38 16.50
C SER A 3 40.87 6.09 15.84
N LEU A 4 39.91 5.42 16.47
CA LEU A 4 39.13 4.35 15.85
C LEU A 4 38.06 5.01 14.96
N ASN A 5 38.22 4.91 13.64
CA ASN A 5 37.13 5.10 12.70
C ASN A 5 36.20 3.89 12.81
N PRO A 6 34.92 4.04 13.20
CA PRO A 6 33.97 2.96 13.03
C PRO A 6 33.67 2.85 11.52
N SER A 7 34.13 1.77 10.90
CA SER A 7 33.73 1.37 9.56
C SER A 7 32.21 1.20 9.54
N SER A 8 31.53 2.08 8.81
CA SER A 8 30.13 1.89 8.45
C SER A 8 30.00 0.57 7.67
N PRO A 9 29.09 -0.35 8.06
CA PRO A 9 28.96 -1.63 7.38
C PRO A 9 28.60 -1.40 5.92
N GLN A 10 29.45 -1.89 5.00
CA GLN A 10 29.12 -1.97 3.58
C GLN A 10 27.88 -2.85 3.44
N GLN A 11 26.75 -2.24 3.08
CA GLN A 11 25.56 -2.99 2.68
C GLN A 11 25.93 -3.79 1.43
N GLU A 12 25.83 -5.12 1.50
CA GLU A 12 25.94 -5.96 0.32
C GLU A 12 24.94 -5.48 -0.75
N PRO A 13 25.35 -5.37 -2.02
CA PRO A 13 24.46 -4.95 -3.08
C PRO A 13 23.30 -5.94 -3.17
N LEU A 14 22.08 -5.43 -2.97
CA LEU A 14 20.87 -6.23 -3.11
C LEU A 14 20.77 -6.70 -4.56
N LEU A 15 20.80 -8.01 -4.76
CA LEU A 15 20.62 -8.61 -6.07
C LEU A 15 19.12 -8.73 -6.37
N SER A 16 18.67 -8.19 -7.50
CA SER A 16 17.33 -8.42 -8.04
C SER A 16 17.43 -9.33 -9.25
N ILE A 17 16.61 -10.40 -9.28
CA ILE A 17 16.44 -11.28 -10.44
C ILE A 17 15.06 -11.00 -11.02
N HIS A 18 15.00 -10.82 -12.34
CA HIS A 18 13.78 -10.49 -13.08
C HIS A 18 13.80 -11.20 -14.44
N SER A 19 12.62 -11.39 -15.03
CA SER A 19 12.51 -11.86 -16.41
C SER A 19 12.85 -10.73 -17.39
N ASP A 20 13.37 -11.08 -18.56
CA ASP A 20 13.65 -10.10 -19.63
C ASP A 20 12.39 -9.33 -20.06
N SER A 21 11.25 -10.03 -20.07
CA SER A 21 9.93 -9.46 -20.39
C SER A 21 9.54 -8.28 -19.49
N LEU A 22 10.00 -8.23 -18.23
CA LEU A 22 9.69 -7.12 -17.34
C LEU A 22 10.28 -5.80 -17.85
N THR A 23 11.52 -5.85 -18.36
CA THR A 23 12.18 -4.66 -18.94
C THR A 23 11.37 -4.10 -20.10
N GLU A 24 10.92 -4.98 -21.00
CA GLU A 24 10.14 -4.60 -22.18
C GLU A 24 8.79 -4.01 -21.80
N ILE A 25 8.08 -4.63 -20.85
CA ILE A 25 6.79 -4.13 -20.35
C ILE A 25 6.94 -2.72 -19.78
N LEU A 26 7.92 -2.49 -18.89
CA LEU A 26 8.14 -1.17 -18.27
C LEU A 26 8.43 -0.09 -19.33
N LYS A 27 9.26 -0.42 -20.33
CA LYS A 27 9.58 0.48 -21.45
C LYS A 27 8.35 0.80 -22.29
N GLN A 28 7.65 -0.24 -22.77
CA GLN A 28 6.52 -0.08 -23.69
C GLN A 28 5.39 0.71 -23.04
N MET A 29 5.16 0.51 -21.75
CA MET A 29 4.15 1.24 -20.99
C MET A 29 4.62 2.62 -20.54
N GLY A 30 5.93 2.91 -20.54
CA GLY A 30 6.50 4.15 -20.03
C GLY A 30 6.25 4.36 -18.53
N ILE A 31 6.31 3.28 -17.74
CA ILE A 31 6.00 3.29 -16.30
C ILE A 31 7.17 2.85 -15.43
N SER A 32 7.10 3.22 -14.15
CA SER A 32 7.87 2.63 -13.07
C SER A 32 6.93 2.02 -12.03
N LEU A 33 7.38 0.98 -11.34
CA LEU A 33 6.67 0.38 -10.22
C LEU A 33 7.28 0.87 -8.91
N VAL A 34 6.42 1.13 -7.92
CA VAL A 34 6.84 1.40 -6.55
C VAL A 34 6.34 0.28 -5.67
N VAL A 35 7.25 -0.38 -4.96
CA VAL A 35 6.98 -1.56 -4.14
C VAL A 35 7.44 -1.29 -2.72
N SER A 36 6.54 -1.47 -1.75
CA SER A 36 6.89 -1.46 -0.33
C SER A 36 7.15 -2.87 0.17
N THR A 37 8.11 -3.01 1.09
CA THR A 37 8.42 -4.28 1.77
C THR A 37 8.52 -4.02 3.27
N TYR A 38 7.47 -4.35 4.00
CA TYR A 38 7.38 -3.97 5.42
C TYR A 38 8.41 -4.72 6.29
N GLN A 39 8.72 -5.98 5.97
CA GLN A 39 9.70 -6.78 6.72
C GLN A 39 11.13 -6.29 6.50
N ALA A 40 11.46 -5.92 5.26
CA ALA A 40 12.80 -5.45 4.91
C ALA A 40 12.99 -3.94 5.11
N GLY A 41 11.91 -3.20 5.42
CA GLY A 41 11.97 -1.75 5.63
C GLY A 41 12.32 -0.96 4.37
N LYS A 42 11.93 -1.43 3.17
CA LYS A 42 12.34 -0.80 1.90
C LYS A 42 11.15 -0.34 1.08
N LEU A 43 11.27 0.85 0.52
CA LEU A 43 10.57 1.29 -0.68
C LEU A 43 11.49 1.04 -1.87
N ILE A 44 10.99 0.36 -2.89
CA ILE A 44 11.74 -0.04 -4.07
C ILE A 44 11.09 0.64 -5.27
N VAL A 45 11.86 1.40 -6.03
CA VAL A 45 11.45 1.90 -7.35
C VAL A 45 12.05 0.97 -8.40
N VAL A 46 11.20 0.31 -9.15
CA VAL A 46 11.57 -0.62 -10.22
C VAL A 46 11.26 0.06 -11.54
N ARG A 47 12.29 0.29 -12.36
CA ARG A 47 12.16 1.00 -13.64
C ARG A 47 13.00 0.33 -14.71
N SER A 48 12.65 0.53 -15.97
CA SER A 48 13.57 0.21 -17.06
C SER A 48 14.73 1.21 -17.08
N GLU A 49 15.95 0.71 -17.28
CA GLU A 49 17.11 1.51 -17.59
C GLU A 49 17.83 0.89 -18.78
N GLN A 50 17.73 1.52 -19.96
CA GLN A 50 18.18 0.92 -21.21
C GLN A 50 17.71 -0.54 -21.27
N ASN A 51 18.57 -1.52 -21.46
CA ASN A 51 18.16 -2.92 -21.67
C ASN A 51 18.05 -3.76 -20.40
N TYR A 52 18.00 -3.15 -19.21
CA TYR A 52 17.83 -3.87 -17.95
C TYR A 52 16.84 -3.19 -17.01
N VAL A 53 16.49 -3.88 -15.91
CA VAL A 53 15.68 -3.31 -14.82
C VAL A 53 16.61 -2.72 -13.78
N ASN A 54 16.43 -1.43 -13.49
CA ASN A 54 17.06 -0.79 -12.35
C ASN A 54 16.12 -0.83 -11.13
N THR A 55 16.67 -1.25 -9.99
CA THR A 55 16.00 -1.21 -8.69
C THR A 55 16.67 -0.18 -7.78
N HIS A 56 15.92 0.85 -7.40
CA HIS A 56 16.38 1.86 -6.45
C HIS A 56 15.72 1.64 -5.09
N PHE A 57 16.53 1.54 -4.04
CA PHE A 57 16.06 1.23 -2.69
C PHE A 57 16.14 2.46 -1.79
N LYS A 58 15.06 2.73 -1.05
CA LYS A 58 15.05 3.68 0.07
C LYS A 58 14.52 3.03 1.33
N MET A 59 15.18 3.30 2.45
CA MET A 59 14.80 2.77 3.74
C MET A 59 13.70 3.61 4.37
N PHE A 60 12.64 2.94 4.81
CA PHE A 60 11.56 3.52 5.59
C PHE A 60 11.20 2.58 6.74
N PRO A 61 10.71 3.09 7.88
CA PRO A 61 10.30 2.23 8.98
C PRO A 61 8.97 1.54 8.64
N LYS A 62 9.00 0.23 8.32
CA LYS A 62 7.80 -0.57 7.99
C LYS A 62 6.89 0.10 6.93
N PRO A 63 7.39 0.34 5.70
CA PRO A 63 6.57 0.91 4.63
C PRO A 63 5.50 -0.09 4.20
N MET A 64 4.27 0.38 4.03
CA MET A 64 3.11 -0.46 3.72
C MET A 64 2.29 0.19 2.61
N GLY A 65 1.15 0.83 2.91
CA GLY A 65 0.28 1.44 1.90
C GLY A 65 0.99 2.52 1.07
N ILE A 66 0.74 2.53 -0.24
CA ILE A 66 1.25 3.51 -1.20
C ILE A 66 0.08 4.04 -2.04
N ALA A 67 -0.08 5.36 -2.09
CA ALA A 67 -1.06 6.00 -2.98
C ALA A 67 -0.36 6.95 -3.94
N VAL A 68 -0.50 6.72 -5.24
CA VAL A 68 0.03 7.60 -6.29
C VAL A 68 -1.12 8.30 -7.00
N LYS A 69 -0.98 9.60 -7.24
CA LYS A 69 -1.89 10.37 -8.11
C LYS A 69 -1.13 11.49 -8.78
N ASN A 70 -1.14 11.54 -10.11
CA ASN A 70 -0.38 12.51 -10.89
C ASN A 70 1.09 12.51 -10.45
N ASN A 71 1.64 13.69 -10.12
CA ASN A 71 3.02 13.89 -9.67
C ASN A 71 3.19 13.83 -8.14
N ARG A 72 2.29 13.19 -7.40
CA ARG A 72 2.42 13.02 -5.94
C ARG A 72 2.22 11.58 -5.50
N MET A 73 2.92 11.22 -4.44
CA MET A 73 2.89 9.91 -3.80
C MET A 73 2.73 10.09 -2.30
N ALA A 74 1.80 9.34 -1.70
CA ALA A 74 1.74 9.16 -0.26
C ALA A 74 2.28 7.77 0.10
N LEU A 75 3.07 7.71 1.16
CA LEU A 75 3.61 6.47 1.71
C LEU A 75 3.26 6.35 3.19
N GLY A 76 2.49 5.32 3.53
CA GLY A 76 2.25 4.92 4.92
C GLY A 76 3.45 4.17 5.47
N VAL A 77 3.98 4.64 6.59
CA VAL A 77 5.06 4.00 7.35
C VAL A 77 4.59 3.76 8.79
N LYS A 78 5.43 3.13 9.63
CA LYS A 78 5.06 2.68 10.99
C LYS A 78 4.22 3.67 11.81
N SER A 79 4.58 4.95 11.79
CA SER A 79 3.95 5.97 12.64
C SER A 79 3.67 7.30 11.95
N SER A 80 3.76 7.35 10.62
CA SER A 80 3.52 8.56 9.84
C SER A 80 3.14 8.26 8.40
N ILE A 81 2.60 9.26 7.74
CA ILE A 81 2.37 9.29 6.29
C ILE A 81 3.29 10.35 5.70
N TRP A 82 4.08 9.94 4.71
CA TRP A 82 4.94 10.84 3.93
C TRP A 82 4.24 11.21 2.64
N GLU A 83 4.13 12.50 2.35
CA GLU A 83 3.72 13.00 1.04
C GLU A 83 4.95 13.49 0.28
N LEU A 84 5.20 12.86 -0.86
CA LEU A 84 6.32 13.16 -1.76
C LEU A 84 5.78 13.69 -3.08
N HIS A 85 6.39 14.76 -3.59
CA HIS A 85 6.02 15.35 -4.88
C HIS A 85 7.16 15.20 -5.85
N ASN A 86 6.85 14.83 -7.08
CA ASN A 86 7.82 14.82 -8.17
C ASN A 86 8.26 16.26 -8.47
N ASN A 87 9.57 16.48 -8.51
CA ASN A 87 10.21 17.72 -8.89
C ASN A 87 11.19 17.44 -10.07
N PRO A 88 10.71 17.52 -11.32
CA PRO A 88 11.55 17.26 -12.48
C PRO A 88 12.75 18.21 -12.63
N SER A 89 12.65 19.46 -12.16
CA SER A 89 13.79 20.38 -12.22
C SER A 89 14.90 19.99 -11.25
N ALA A 90 14.57 19.35 -10.12
CA ALA A 90 15.59 18.75 -9.27
C ALA A 90 16.25 17.53 -9.94
N ALA A 91 15.49 16.76 -10.73
CA ALA A 91 16.00 15.56 -11.40
C ALA A 91 17.13 15.87 -12.40
N SER A 92 17.08 17.01 -13.10
CA SER A 92 18.13 17.42 -14.05
C SER A 92 19.48 17.76 -13.39
N HIS A 93 19.50 17.94 -12.07
CA HIS A 93 20.71 18.20 -11.30
C HIS A 93 21.23 16.95 -10.57
N LEU A 94 20.58 15.79 -10.75
CA LEU A 94 21.04 14.53 -10.17
C LEU A 94 22.09 13.89 -11.08
N GLU A 95 23.18 13.45 -10.45
CA GLU A 95 24.17 12.62 -11.14
C GLU A 95 23.74 11.14 -11.16
N PRO A 96 24.03 10.41 -12.25
CA PRO A 96 24.57 10.93 -13.51
C PRO A 96 23.53 11.72 -14.31
N GLN A 97 23.96 12.84 -14.89
CA GLN A 97 23.10 13.73 -15.65
C GLN A 97 22.31 12.98 -16.75
N GLY A 98 21.02 13.29 -16.88
CA GLY A 98 20.14 12.72 -17.91
C GLY A 98 19.63 11.29 -17.63
N LYS A 99 19.97 10.70 -16.47
CA LYS A 99 19.51 9.35 -16.09
C LYS A 99 18.15 9.33 -15.38
N HIS A 100 17.76 10.43 -14.74
CA HIS A 100 16.56 10.52 -13.92
C HIS A 100 15.52 11.44 -14.56
N ASP A 101 14.30 10.94 -14.71
CA ASP A 101 13.13 11.64 -15.26
C ASP A 101 12.17 12.16 -14.16
N GLY A 102 12.40 11.76 -12.91
CA GLY A 102 11.66 12.22 -11.76
C GLY A 102 12.50 12.26 -10.48
N CYS A 103 12.17 13.20 -9.60
CA CYS A 103 12.77 13.34 -8.28
C CYS A 103 11.65 13.58 -7.25
N PHE A 104 11.26 12.53 -6.53
CA PHE A 104 10.22 12.63 -5.52
C PHE A 104 10.81 13.18 -4.22
N VAL A 105 10.46 14.42 -3.89
CA VAL A 105 10.93 15.11 -2.68
C VAL A 105 9.84 15.11 -1.61
N PRO A 106 10.16 14.81 -0.34
CA PRO A 106 9.22 14.97 0.76
C PRO A 106 8.70 16.41 0.86
N ARG A 107 7.39 16.58 0.89
CA ARG A 107 6.70 17.87 1.08
C ARG A 107 6.01 17.97 2.43
N ASN A 108 5.52 16.85 2.93
CA ASN A 108 4.87 16.78 4.23
C ASN A 108 5.13 15.42 4.88
N VAL A 109 5.25 15.42 6.21
CA VAL A 109 5.26 14.20 7.02
C VAL A 109 4.25 14.40 8.13
N HIS A 110 3.20 13.58 8.11
CA HIS A 110 2.10 13.67 9.06
C HIS A 110 2.18 12.49 10.04
N PHE A 111 2.26 12.75 11.34
CA PHE A 111 2.38 11.70 12.36
C PHE A 111 1.01 11.18 12.79
N THR A 112 0.81 9.88 12.67
CA THR A 112 -0.45 9.19 12.97
C THR A 112 -0.38 8.32 14.23
N GLY A 113 0.82 8.07 14.73
CA GLY A 113 1.08 6.97 15.67
C GLY A 113 1.02 5.60 14.98
N ASP A 114 1.25 4.53 15.75
CA ASP A 114 1.18 3.16 15.25
C ASP A 114 -0.28 2.75 15.09
N ILE A 115 -0.81 2.97 13.89
CA ILE A 115 -2.17 2.61 13.47
C ILE A 115 -2.20 1.52 12.40
N ASP A 116 -1.03 0.99 12.03
CA ASP A 116 -0.83 -0.10 11.09
C ASP A 116 -1.50 0.13 9.72
N ILE A 117 -1.03 1.16 9.01
CA ILE A 117 -1.59 1.60 7.73
C ILE A 117 -1.33 0.56 6.64
N HIS A 118 -2.37 -0.12 6.14
CA HIS A 118 -2.19 -1.19 5.15
C HIS A 118 -2.39 -0.74 3.70
N GLU A 119 -3.43 0.04 3.42
CA GLU A 119 -3.74 0.54 2.09
C GLU A 119 -4.15 2.00 2.13
N MET A 120 -3.86 2.73 1.04
CA MET A 120 -4.22 4.13 0.88
C MET A 120 -4.61 4.43 -0.57
N ALA A 121 -5.43 5.45 -0.76
CA ALA A 121 -5.74 5.95 -2.09
C ALA A 121 -6.15 7.42 -2.06
N TRP A 122 -5.86 8.13 -3.14
CA TRP A 122 -6.31 9.50 -3.34
C TRP A 122 -7.71 9.51 -3.95
N CYS A 123 -8.68 10.09 -3.24
CA CYS A 123 -10.03 10.34 -3.74
C CYS A 123 -10.15 11.85 -4.01
N ALA A 124 -10.20 12.26 -5.28
CA ALA A 124 -9.94 13.65 -5.67
C ALA A 124 -8.64 14.18 -5.04
N GLN A 125 -8.73 15.15 -4.13
CA GLN A 125 -7.58 15.73 -3.44
C GLN A 125 -7.30 15.13 -2.05
N GLU A 126 -8.24 14.38 -1.48
CA GLU A 126 -8.17 13.87 -0.10
C GLU A 126 -7.53 12.48 -0.07
N LEU A 127 -6.63 12.26 0.89
CA LEU A 127 -6.01 10.95 1.11
C LEU A 127 -6.89 10.12 2.04
N TRP A 128 -7.39 9.01 1.52
CA TRP A 128 -8.08 7.98 2.28
C TRP A 128 -7.12 6.84 2.58
N PHE A 129 -7.18 6.31 3.79
CA PHE A 129 -6.33 5.20 4.20
C PHE A 129 -7.01 4.28 5.19
N VAL A 130 -6.55 3.04 5.18
CA VAL A 130 -6.95 1.99 6.12
C VAL A 130 -6.17 2.19 7.43
N ASN A 131 -6.90 2.40 8.52
CA ASN A 131 -6.40 2.27 9.88
C ASN A 131 -6.80 0.90 10.41
N THR A 132 -5.87 -0.05 10.29
CA THR A 132 -6.13 -1.48 10.57
C THR A 132 -6.40 -1.70 12.05
N ARG A 133 -5.61 -1.04 12.91
CA ARG A 133 -5.79 -1.16 14.37
C ARG A 133 -7.16 -0.66 14.81
N PHE A 134 -7.64 0.46 14.26
CA PHE A 134 -8.99 0.99 14.50
C PHE A 134 -10.10 0.33 13.69
N SER A 135 -9.77 -0.61 12.79
CA SER A 135 -10.74 -1.29 11.92
C SER A 135 -11.61 -0.31 11.11
N CYS A 136 -10.99 0.73 10.56
CA CYS A 136 -11.72 1.80 9.88
C CYS A 136 -10.94 2.44 8.72
N LEU A 137 -11.68 3.15 7.86
CA LEU A 137 -11.12 4.10 6.91
C LEU A 137 -11.02 5.47 7.58
N CYS A 138 -9.92 6.15 7.32
CA CYS A 138 -9.61 7.47 7.83
C CYS A 138 -9.18 8.42 6.73
N THR A 139 -9.26 9.71 7.04
CA THR A 139 -8.54 10.78 6.34
C THR A 139 -7.64 11.51 7.32
N LEU A 140 -6.63 12.24 6.81
CA LEU A 140 -5.72 13.02 7.64
C LEU A 140 -6.43 14.20 8.29
N GLU A 141 -6.01 14.55 9.50
CA GLU A 141 -6.55 15.65 10.29
C GLU A 141 -5.39 16.32 11.07
N LYS A 142 -5.33 17.65 11.11
CA LYS A 142 -4.16 18.38 11.64
C LYS A 142 -4.07 18.37 13.17
N GLU A 143 -5.20 18.49 13.85
CA GLU A 143 -5.31 18.56 15.30
C GLU A 143 -5.36 17.17 15.96
N TYR A 144 -5.91 16.16 15.28
CA TYR A 144 -6.16 14.82 15.83
C TYR A 144 -5.41 13.68 15.15
N SER A 145 -4.45 13.99 14.29
CA SER A 145 -3.72 13.07 13.40
C SER A 145 -4.57 12.46 12.27
N PHE A 146 -5.79 12.02 12.57
CA PHE A 146 -6.70 11.46 11.60
C PHE A 146 -8.14 11.54 12.08
N VAL A 147 -9.08 11.46 11.16
CA VAL A 147 -10.52 11.36 11.44
C VAL A 147 -11.07 10.06 10.84
N PRO A 148 -11.67 9.17 11.65
CA PRO A 148 -12.41 8.02 11.14
C PRO A 148 -13.59 8.48 10.28
N ARG A 149 -13.69 7.93 9.06
CA ARG A 149 -14.75 8.26 8.10
C ARG A 149 -15.76 7.13 7.94
N TRP A 150 -15.31 5.88 8.04
CA TRP A 150 -16.15 4.71 7.87
C TRP A 150 -15.56 3.52 8.63
N LYS A 151 -16.41 2.65 9.16
CA LYS A 151 -16.04 1.34 9.71
C LYS A 151 -17.09 0.31 9.29
N PRO A 152 -16.75 -0.98 9.20
CA PRO A 152 -17.75 -2.01 8.97
C PRO A 152 -18.87 -1.94 10.03
N PRO A 153 -20.14 -2.22 9.67
CA PRO A 153 -21.28 -2.07 10.57
C PRO A 153 -21.19 -2.98 11.80
N PHE A 154 -20.51 -4.12 11.68
CA PHE A 154 -20.31 -5.06 12.78
C PHE A 154 -19.25 -4.61 13.80
N ILE A 155 -18.42 -3.59 13.50
CA ILE A 155 -17.45 -3.05 14.46
C ILE A 155 -18.18 -2.11 15.43
N THR A 156 -18.17 -2.42 16.72
CA THR A 156 -19.00 -1.66 17.69
C THR A 156 -18.28 -0.47 18.31
N ALA A 157 -16.95 -0.46 18.34
CA ALA A 157 -16.18 0.64 18.93
C ALA A 157 -14.83 0.86 18.23
N TYR A 158 -14.36 2.10 18.29
CA TYR A 158 -13.02 2.49 17.87
C TYR A 158 -12.01 2.23 19.00
N ASP A 159 -11.03 1.37 18.75
CA ASP A 159 -9.90 1.12 19.64
C ASP A 159 -8.73 0.53 18.85
N LEU A 160 -7.57 0.37 19.48
CA LEU A 160 -6.33 -0.06 18.82
C LEU A 160 -6.18 -1.60 18.65
N ARG A 161 -7.25 -2.38 18.80
CA ARG A 161 -7.17 -3.83 19.01
C ARG A 161 -7.30 -4.68 17.75
N ASP A 162 -7.33 -4.07 16.56
CA ASP A 162 -7.31 -4.76 15.27
C ASP A 162 -8.36 -5.89 15.22
N ARG A 163 -9.64 -5.50 15.25
CA ARG A 163 -10.75 -6.43 15.45
C ARG A 163 -10.97 -7.31 14.22
N CYS A 164 -11.01 -6.71 13.03
CA CYS A 164 -11.28 -7.40 11.76
C CYS A 164 -10.09 -7.49 10.80
N HIS A 165 -9.01 -6.76 11.08
CA HIS A 165 -7.92 -6.52 10.13
C HIS A 165 -8.42 -6.01 8.79
N LEU A 166 -9.03 -4.83 8.83
CA LEU A 166 -9.34 -4.08 7.62
C LEU A 166 -8.00 -3.87 6.88
N ASN A 167 -7.91 -4.31 5.63
CA ASN A 167 -6.64 -4.49 4.95
C ASN A 167 -6.57 -3.69 3.64
N GLY A 168 -7.50 -3.96 2.72
CA GLY A 168 -7.52 -3.33 1.40
C GLY A 168 -8.60 -2.26 1.26
N LEU A 169 -8.34 -1.33 0.35
CA LEU A 169 -9.25 -0.27 -0.09
C LEU A 169 -9.23 -0.20 -1.63
N GLY A 170 -10.42 -0.18 -2.22
CA GLY A 170 -10.67 -0.03 -3.65
C GLY A 170 -11.49 1.22 -3.94
N ILE A 171 -11.06 1.97 -4.94
CA ILE A 171 -11.68 3.22 -5.37
C ILE A 171 -12.49 2.97 -6.64
N ARG A 172 -13.68 3.58 -6.72
CA ARG A 172 -14.53 3.62 -7.92
C ARG A 172 -15.11 5.04 -8.02
N ASP A 173 -15.09 5.60 -9.23
CA ASP A 173 -15.63 6.93 -9.51
C ASP A 173 -15.09 8.01 -8.53
N GLU A 174 -13.76 7.98 -8.31
CA GLU A 174 -13.02 8.90 -7.42
C GLU A 174 -13.44 8.83 -5.93
N LYS A 175 -14.09 7.75 -5.50
CA LYS A 175 -14.56 7.56 -4.13
C LYS A 175 -14.16 6.20 -3.54
N PRO A 176 -13.97 6.09 -2.21
CA PRO A 176 -13.90 4.80 -1.54
C PRO A 176 -15.14 3.99 -1.86
N ARG A 177 -14.98 2.77 -2.39
CA ARG A 177 -16.13 1.92 -2.74
C ARG A 177 -16.08 0.54 -2.13
N TYR A 178 -14.91 -0.09 -2.14
CA TYR A 178 -14.75 -1.46 -1.69
C TYR A 178 -13.66 -1.56 -0.64
N VAL A 179 -13.84 -2.43 0.34
CA VAL A 179 -12.78 -2.78 1.30
C VAL A 179 -12.71 -4.28 1.50
N THR A 180 -11.54 -4.73 1.90
CA THR A 180 -11.34 -6.11 2.34
C THR A 180 -10.92 -6.14 3.80
N ALA A 181 -11.34 -7.18 4.51
CA ALA A 181 -10.91 -7.47 5.87
C ALA A 181 -10.58 -8.96 5.99
N LEU A 182 -9.74 -9.32 6.96
CA LEU A 182 -9.37 -10.73 7.18
C LEU A 182 -10.37 -11.52 8.03
N GLY A 183 -11.35 -10.84 8.64
CA GLY A 183 -12.40 -11.50 9.41
C GLY A 183 -13.64 -10.63 9.59
N GLU A 184 -14.83 -11.25 9.49
CA GLU A 184 -16.10 -10.67 9.95
C GLU A 184 -16.20 -10.81 11.48
N THR A 185 -15.45 -9.99 12.22
CA THR A 185 -15.39 -10.09 13.68
C THR A 185 -15.21 -8.73 14.35
N ASP A 186 -15.81 -8.60 15.53
CA ASP A 186 -15.66 -7.45 16.43
C ASP A 186 -14.80 -7.81 17.66
N GLN A 187 -14.13 -8.96 17.68
CA GLN A 187 -13.26 -9.33 18.79
C GLN A 187 -11.82 -8.87 18.56
N PRO A 188 -11.11 -8.36 19.59
CA PRO A 188 -9.68 -8.06 19.50
C PRO A 188 -8.90 -9.17 18.79
N ASN A 189 -8.25 -8.85 17.68
CA ASN A 189 -7.44 -9.80 16.91
C ASN A 189 -8.20 -11.06 16.41
N GLY A 190 -9.53 -11.06 16.41
CA GLY A 190 -10.37 -12.25 16.19
C GLY A 190 -10.18 -12.91 14.82
N TRP A 191 -9.77 -12.13 13.82
CA TRP A 191 -9.44 -12.58 12.46
C TRP A 191 -8.32 -13.63 12.42
N ARG A 192 -7.44 -13.69 13.43
CA ARG A 192 -6.29 -14.61 13.46
C ARG A 192 -6.70 -16.08 13.46
N GLY A 193 -7.87 -16.41 14.01
CA GLY A 193 -8.34 -17.80 14.13
C GLY A 193 -8.72 -18.46 12.81
N ASN A 194 -9.01 -17.69 11.76
CA ASN A 194 -9.47 -18.22 10.48
C ASN A 194 -8.89 -17.44 9.27
N LYS A 195 -7.58 -17.21 9.22
CA LYS A 195 -6.97 -16.40 8.15
C LYS A 195 -7.19 -16.96 6.74
N ALA A 196 -7.27 -18.29 6.61
CA ALA A 196 -7.40 -18.98 5.34
C ALA A 196 -8.79 -18.82 4.70
N ASN A 197 -9.85 -18.63 5.49
CA ASN A 197 -11.22 -18.57 4.97
C ASN A 197 -12.08 -17.47 5.63
N GLY A 198 -11.50 -16.63 6.48
CA GLY A 198 -12.22 -15.60 7.25
C GLY A 198 -12.43 -14.30 6.49
N GLY A 199 -11.70 -14.11 5.39
CA GLY A 199 -11.67 -12.84 4.68
C GLY A 199 -12.99 -12.51 3.98
N ILE A 200 -13.26 -11.21 3.91
CA ILE A 200 -14.49 -10.65 3.35
C ILE A 200 -14.18 -9.48 2.42
N LEU A 201 -15.09 -9.25 1.48
CA LEU A 201 -15.17 -8.06 0.62
C LEU A 201 -16.46 -7.32 0.96
N ILE A 202 -16.36 -6.02 1.23
CA ILE A 202 -17.49 -5.18 1.65
C ILE A 202 -17.65 -4.03 0.65
N ASP A 203 -18.89 -3.75 0.26
CA ASP A 203 -19.28 -2.51 -0.41
C ASP A 203 -19.56 -1.43 0.64
N ILE A 204 -18.85 -0.31 0.56
CA ILE A 204 -18.91 0.79 1.55
C ILE A 204 -20.27 1.49 1.53
N GLU A 205 -20.88 1.68 0.35
CA GLU A 205 -22.11 2.47 0.22
C GLU A 205 -23.32 1.73 0.79
N THR A 206 -23.38 0.42 0.53
CA THR A 206 -24.50 -0.42 0.98
C THR A 206 -24.23 -1.12 2.30
N ASN A 207 -22.97 -1.12 2.77
CA ASN A 207 -22.45 -1.93 3.88
C ASN A 207 -22.66 -3.44 3.70
N GLN A 208 -22.91 -3.89 2.46
CA GLN A 208 -23.11 -5.31 2.17
C GLN A 208 -21.77 -6.03 2.05
N ILE A 209 -21.71 -7.22 2.64
CA ILE A 209 -20.61 -8.16 2.44
C ILE A 209 -20.88 -8.90 1.13
N LEU A 210 -20.13 -8.53 0.09
CA LEU A 210 -20.25 -9.08 -1.26
C LEU A 210 -19.67 -10.50 -1.35
N LEU A 211 -18.58 -10.77 -0.63
CA LEU A 211 -17.92 -12.07 -0.59
C LEU A 211 -17.47 -12.43 0.83
N ARG A 212 -17.46 -13.73 1.09
CA ARG A 212 -16.88 -14.37 2.28
C ARG A 212 -15.97 -15.52 1.85
N GLY A 213 -15.23 -16.10 2.79
CA GLY A 213 -14.39 -17.26 2.49
C GLY A 213 -13.06 -16.90 1.82
N LEU A 214 -12.67 -15.62 1.84
CA LEU A 214 -11.46 -15.18 1.16
C LEU A 214 -10.23 -15.50 2.01
N SER A 215 -9.20 -16.04 1.38
CA SER A 215 -7.91 -16.28 2.00
C SER A 215 -7.07 -15.02 1.97
N MET A 216 -6.85 -14.42 3.13
CA MET A 216 -6.04 -13.21 3.32
C MET A 216 -6.23 -12.15 2.21
N PRO A 217 -7.45 -11.63 1.96
CA PRO A 217 -7.69 -10.69 0.87
C PRO A 217 -6.94 -9.37 1.10
N HIS A 218 -6.30 -8.87 0.05
CA HIS A 218 -5.58 -7.60 0.04
C HIS A 218 -6.35 -6.55 -0.76
N SER A 219 -5.66 -5.62 -1.39
CA SER A 219 -6.18 -4.46 -2.09
C SER A 219 -7.10 -4.84 -3.27
N PRO A 220 -8.41 -4.56 -3.19
CA PRO A 220 -9.28 -4.66 -4.35
C PRO A 220 -8.99 -3.50 -5.33
N ARG A 221 -9.14 -3.76 -6.63
CA ARG A 221 -8.89 -2.79 -7.71
C ARG A 221 -10.05 -2.76 -8.68
N TRP A 222 -10.66 -1.60 -8.87
CA TRP A 222 -11.67 -1.39 -9.91
C TRP A 222 -10.97 -0.99 -11.20
N TYR A 223 -11.16 -1.78 -12.26
CA TYR A 223 -10.56 -1.52 -13.57
C TYR A 223 -11.37 -2.22 -14.66
N ASP A 224 -11.60 -1.52 -15.78
CA ASP A 224 -12.33 -2.04 -16.95
C ASP A 224 -13.70 -2.64 -16.59
N HIS A 225 -14.51 -1.87 -15.84
CA HIS A 225 -15.84 -2.27 -15.35
C HIS A 225 -15.84 -3.60 -14.56
N ARG A 226 -14.71 -3.93 -13.93
CA ARG A 226 -14.55 -5.12 -13.10
C ARG A 226 -13.86 -4.81 -11.80
N LEU A 227 -14.26 -5.55 -10.77
CA LEU A 227 -13.54 -5.58 -9.50
C LEU A 227 -12.56 -6.75 -9.50
N TRP A 228 -11.28 -6.42 -9.38
CA TRP A 228 -10.17 -7.35 -9.28
C TRP A 228 -9.75 -7.48 -7.82
N LEU A 229 -9.46 -8.71 -7.39
CA LEU A 229 -9.08 -9.00 -6.02
C LEU A 229 -7.90 -9.97 -6.00
N LEU A 230 -6.89 -9.67 -5.19
CA LEU A 230 -5.81 -10.59 -4.86
C LEU A 230 -6.13 -11.31 -3.54
N VAL A 231 -6.13 -12.64 -3.58
CA VAL A 231 -6.24 -13.52 -2.42
C VAL A 231 -5.00 -14.39 -2.32
N GLN A 232 -4.60 -14.75 -1.10
CA GLN A 232 -3.48 -15.67 -0.92
C GLN A 232 -3.94 -17.10 -1.23
N LEU A 233 -3.16 -17.84 -2.02
CA LEU A 233 -3.39 -19.27 -2.23
C LEU A 233 -3.28 -20.00 -0.88
N GLY A 234 -4.39 -20.59 -0.43
CA GLY A 234 -4.40 -21.59 0.63
C GLY A 234 -4.32 -22.99 0.02
N GLU A 235 -3.82 -23.98 0.76
CA GLU A 235 -3.68 -25.37 0.30
C GLU A 235 -5.02 -26.03 -0.12
N SER A 236 -6.17 -25.41 0.16
CA SER A 236 -7.50 -25.99 0.00
C SER A 236 -8.42 -25.34 -1.04
N ASN A 237 -7.98 -24.33 -1.80
CA ASN A 237 -8.80 -23.72 -2.86
C ASN A 237 -8.12 -23.84 -4.23
N PRO A 238 -8.84 -24.25 -5.29
CA PRO A 238 -8.30 -24.21 -6.65
C PRO A 238 -7.92 -22.76 -7.02
N PRO A 239 -6.92 -22.58 -7.92
CA PRO A 239 -6.31 -21.29 -8.19
C PRO A 239 -7.22 -20.39 -9.05
N ASP A 240 -8.25 -19.81 -8.44
CA ASP A 240 -8.96 -18.68 -9.04
C ASP A 240 -8.20 -17.39 -8.70
N PHE A 241 -7.16 -17.12 -9.50
CA PHE A 241 -6.26 -15.96 -9.36
C PHE A 241 -6.99 -14.61 -9.46
N TYR A 242 -8.17 -14.59 -10.08
CA TYR A 242 -9.01 -13.41 -10.27
C TYR A 242 -10.49 -13.81 -10.26
N ARG A 243 -11.22 -13.44 -9.21
CA ARG A 243 -12.69 -13.42 -9.28
C ARG A 243 -13.11 -12.11 -9.92
N ASN A 244 -13.59 -12.20 -11.17
CA ASN A 244 -14.12 -11.06 -11.90
C ASN A 244 -15.61 -10.90 -11.61
N PHE A 245 -15.98 -9.74 -11.07
CA PHE A 245 -17.37 -9.33 -10.92
C PHE A 245 -17.68 -8.30 -12.00
N ARG A 246 -18.74 -8.55 -12.77
CA ARG A 246 -19.37 -7.52 -13.60
C ARG A 246 -20.55 -6.98 -12.80
N ASP A 247 -20.77 -5.67 -12.91
CA ASP A 247 -22.01 -5.04 -12.44
C ASP A 247 -23.23 -5.66 -13.16
#